data_AF-A0ABD2WXN7-F1
#
_entry.id   AF-A0ABD2WXN7-F1
#
_cell.length_a   1.000
_cell.length_b   1.000
_cell.length_c   1.000
_cell.angle_alpha   90.00
_cell.angle_beta   90.00
_cell.angle_gamma   90.00
#
_symmetry.space_group_name_H-M   'P 1'
#
loop_
_entity.id
_entity.type
_entity.pdbx_description
1 polymer ?
#
loop_
_entity_poly.entity_id
_entity_poly.type
_entity_poly.pdbx_seq_one_letter_code
_entity_poly.pdbx_strand_id
1 'polypeptide(L)'
;MAKSIDILALFVFLCVITHSLRASPPPIRKGKPPKQSGHVDAPKSSGSIDKEIKAQCKTSQPECKVNVKHMQSRHALLIDSTDHTKFVYPDKFGNVHLKQKQHIHLACSGTDNKFAKIKKQYSTATCLCDDKFFLEDKRYLFDELLCDKTPQYEILSVDKKGDNNQFNVCFKTDVGGTYLTLMQVHHNIKKQKTSFVKSTVPKEAAFQHFENVNDDGTPLKFSPSLMQVNGPKSLDYFYYFASQEQSFAAEFPKNVYIRKGENLIFSRGHLVARADMVYAPAARATYIYLNTHPQWHIINKSNWNKIEEYVRKMAVSLGKVLNTYTGTSPDQLKLEDDKTKKNKDVYLSVHEHTEKDKKGREKKVIDKNLPVPLYTYKIVVEPSTKSGVVFVTVNNPYLRDDQLDKHQFCKNVLPLPAEVDVSSNEVTKSGQLYGYSYMCEVSSFLDKTGLRYLFPAEVMSVAHLLSI
;
A
#
# COMPACT_ATOMS: atom_id res chain seq x y z
N MET A 1 -7.15 61.76 -53.91
CA MET A 1 -7.72 60.43 -54.22
C MET A 1 -6.94 59.43 -53.35
N ALA A 2 -7.48 58.85 -52.27
CA ALA A 2 -8.51 57.80 -52.23
C ALA A 2 -8.01 56.50 -52.91
N LYS A 3 -8.07 55.26 -52.38
CA LYS A 3 -8.43 54.63 -51.08
C LYS A 3 -7.56 53.34 -50.99
N SER A 4 -7.39 52.59 -49.89
CA SER A 4 -7.93 52.61 -48.51
C SER A 4 -6.86 52.12 -47.51
N ILE A 5 -7.23 51.78 -46.27
CA ILE A 5 -6.44 50.97 -45.31
C ILE A 5 -7.33 49.82 -44.83
N ASP A 6 -6.87 48.58 -44.96
CA ASP A 6 -7.52 47.40 -44.39
C ASP A 6 -6.68 46.78 -43.26
N ILE A 7 -7.36 46.26 -42.26
CA ILE A 7 -6.80 45.87 -40.96
C ILE A 7 -6.55 44.37 -40.94
N LEU A 8 -5.28 43.93 -40.82
CA LEU A 8 -4.94 42.68 -40.15
C LEU A 8 -3.45 42.59 -39.76
N ALA A 9 -3.17 41.77 -38.75
CA ALA A 9 -1.84 41.32 -38.29
C ALA A 9 -0.93 42.32 -37.54
N LEU A 10 -1.29 42.65 -36.29
CA LEU A 10 -0.29 42.79 -35.22
C LEU A 10 -0.32 41.53 -34.33
N PHE A 11 0.60 40.60 -34.58
CA PHE A 11 1.00 39.57 -33.60
C PHE A 11 2.38 39.94 -33.06
N VAL A 12 2.41 40.83 -32.07
CA VAL A 12 3.67 41.18 -31.38
C VAL A 12 4.01 40.09 -30.38
N PHE A 13 5.11 39.39 -30.64
CA PHE A 13 5.76 38.49 -29.71
C PHE A 13 6.29 39.28 -28.50
N LEU A 14 5.59 39.24 -27.37
CA LEU A 14 6.15 39.64 -26.07
C LEU A 14 6.29 38.40 -25.18
N CYS A 15 7.44 37.73 -25.28
CA CYS A 15 7.84 36.71 -24.31
C CYS A 15 8.15 37.35 -22.96
N VAL A 16 7.14 37.51 -22.11
CA VAL A 16 7.36 37.82 -20.69
C VAL A 16 7.97 36.59 -20.03
N ILE A 17 9.24 36.72 -19.64
CA ILE A 17 9.95 35.71 -18.84
C ILE A 17 9.34 35.70 -17.44
N THR A 18 8.33 34.88 -17.22
CA THR A 18 7.90 34.51 -15.87
C THR A 18 8.83 33.40 -15.35
N HIS A 19 9.66 33.74 -14.37
CA HIS A 19 10.39 32.72 -13.61
C HIS A 19 9.38 31.77 -12.97
N SER A 20 9.38 30.51 -13.42
CA SER A 20 8.63 29.44 -12.77
C SER A 20 9.26 29.13 -11.41
N LEU A 21 8.87 29.91 -10.39
CA LEU A 21 9.09 29.57 -8.99
C LEU A 21 8.49 28.17 -8.76
N ARG A 22 9.36 27.20 -8.50
CA ARG A 22 8.97 25.85 -8.09
C ARG A 22 7.98 25.98 -6.92
N ALA A 23 6.73 25.59 -7.14
CA ALA A 23 5.74 25.53 -6.08
C ALA A 23 6.26 24.61 -4.97
N SER A 24 6.45 25.16 -3.78
CA SER A 24 6.76 24.36 -2.59
C SER A 24 5.68 23.30 -2.39
N PRO A 25 6.03 22.06 -2.00
CA PRO A 25 5.02 21.07 -1.65
C PRO A 25 4.12 21.60 -0.51
N PRO A 26 2.85 21.17 -0.45
CA PRO A 26 1.91 21.66 0.56
C PRO A 26 2.45 21.43 1.98
N PRO A 27 2.15 22.34 2.94
CA PRO A 27 2.76 22.33 4.25
C PRO A 27 2.46 21.03 5.01
N ILE A 28 3.52 20.30 5.35
CA ILE A 28 3.47 19.09 6.16
C ILE A 28 2.90 19.45 7.54
N ARG A 29 1.67 19.02 7.83
CA ARG A 29 1.06 19.19 9.16
C ARG A 29 1.86 18.41 10.20
N LYS A 30 2.56 19.12 11.09
CA LYS A 30 3.12 18.56 12.31
C LYS A 30 1.99 18.27 13.30
N GLY A 31 1.49 17.03 13.32
CA GLY A 31 0.64 16.56 14.41
C GLY A 31 1.47 16.34 15.67
N LYS A 32 1.09 16.95 16.80
CA LYS A 32 1.47 16.42 18.13
C LYS A 32 0.62 15.16 18.39
N PRO A 33 1.13 14.17 19.13
CA PRO A 33 0.28 13.08 19.63
C PRO A 33 -0.84 13.67 20.50
N PRO A 34 -2.13 13.38 20.23
CA PRO A 34 -3.22 13.85 21.08
C PRO A 34 -3.20 13.13 22.44
N LYS A 35 -3.58 13.84 23.50
CA LYS A 35 -3.99 13.19 24.75
C LYS A 35 -5.29 12.43 24.51
N GLN A 36 -5.46 11.28 25.17
CA GLN A 36 -6.74 10.59 25.21
C GLN A 36 -7.80 11.48 25.87
N SER A 37 -8.81 11.90 25.11
CA SER A 37 -10.06 12.44 25.63
C SER A 37 -11.19 12.00 24.71
N GLY A 38 -11.87 10.92 25.09
CA GLY A 38 -13.06 10.47 24.37
C GLY A 38 -14.19 11.49 24.52
N HIS A 39 -14.68 12.00 23.40
CA HIS A 39 -16.07 12.43 23.29
C HIS A 39 -16.80 11.39 22.47
N VAL A 40 -17.42 10.46 23.19
CA VAL A 40 -18.47 9.60 22.65
C VAL A 40 -19.72 10.48 22.59
N ASP A 41 -20.26 10.72 21.40
CA ASP A 41 -21.56 11.39 21.26
C ASP A 41 -22.61 10.54 22.00
N ALA A 42 -23.26 11.13 23.01
CA ALA A 42 -24.23 10.42 23.83
C ALA A 42 -25.42 9.93 22.98
N PRO A 43 -25.88 8.67 23.11
CA PRO A 43 -27.01 8.17 22.35
C PRO A 43 -28.28 9.00 22.64
N LYS A 44 -28.90 9.55 21.58
CA LYS A 44 -30.21 10.21 21.66
C LYS A 44 -31.33 9.19 21.98
N SER A 45 -32.48 9.71 22.43
CA SER A 45 -33.46 8.96 23.23
C SER A 45 -33.93 7.62 22.64
N SER A 46 -33.82 6.58 23.47
CA SER A 46 -34.23 5.20 23.18
C SER A 46 -35.67 5.07 22.65
N GLY A 47 -36.60 5.89 23.16
CA GLY A 47 -38.01 5.88 22.78
C GLY A 47 -38.28 6.19 21.30
N SER A 48 -37.39 6.92 20.62
CA SER A 48 -37.51 7.17 19.17
C SER A 48 -37.16 5.91 18.35
N ILE A 49 -36.06 5.25 18.73
CA ILE A 49 -35.57 4.02 18.11
C ILE A 49 -36.57 2.87 18.32
N ASP A 50 -37.14 2.74 19.53
CA ASP A 50 -38.15 1.72 19.83
C ASP A 50 -39.44 1.88 19.01
N LYS A 51 -39.81 3.12 18.67
CA LYS A 51 -40.95 3.38 17.78
C LYS A 51 -40.66 2.94 16.35
N GLU A 52 -39.47 3.24 15.83
CA GLU A 52 -39.08 2.88 14.46
C GLU A 52 -38.91 1.35 14.30
N ILE A 53 -38.34 0.67 15.31
CA ILE A 53 -38.27 -0.80 15.35
C ILE A 53 -39.68 -1.41 15.23
N LYS A 54 -40.63 -0.98 16.07
CA LYS A 54 -42.01 -1.49 16.06
C LYS A 54 -42.73 -1.23 14.74
N ALA A 55 -42.40 -0.13 14.05
CA ALA A 55 -43.01 0.23 12.77
C ALA A 55 -42.42 -0.55 11.57
N GLN A 56 -41.13 -0.88 11.58
CA GLN A 56 -40.39 -1.31 10.38
C GLN A 56 -39.83 -2.75 10.44
N CYS A 57 -39.72 -3.34 11.62
CA CYS A 57 -39.07 -4.64 11.81
C CYS A 57 -40.09 -5.75 12.08
N LYS A 58 -40.50 -6.47 11.03
CA LYS A 58 -41.42 -7.62 11.10
C LYS A 58 -40.72 -8.88 11.64
N THR A 59 -40.22 -8.83 12.88
CA THR A 59 -39.85 -9.94 13.81
C THR A 59 -39.00 -11.14 13.32
N SER A 60 -38.69 -11.32 12.04
CA SER A 60 -38.05 -12.53 11.52
C SER A 60 -36.52 -12.53 11.66
N GLN A 61 -35.85 -11.36 11.60
CA GLN A 61 -34.43 -11.21 11.95
C GLN A 61 -34.18 -9.86 12.66
N PRO A 62 -33.89 -9.84 13.98
CA PRO A 62 -33.57 -8.63 14.74
C PRO A 62 -32.08 -8.28 14.68
N GLU A 63 -31.50 -8.30 13.48
CA GLU A 63 -30.12 -7.91 13.21
C GLU A 63 -30.05 -7.10 11.91
N CYS A 64 -29.02 -6.28 11.78
CA CYS A 64 -28.68 -5.58 10.56
C CYS A 64 -27.48 -6.26 9.91
N LYS A 65 -27.56 -6.40 8.59
CA LYS A 65 -26.62 -7.15 7.77
C LYS A 65 -26.15 -6.30 6.61
N VAL A 66 -24.89 -5.90 6.65
CA VAL A 66 -24.25 -5.11 5.59
C VAL A 66 -23.29 -6.02 4.83
N ASN A 67 -23.59 -6.29 3.55
CA ASN A 67 -22.69 -7.08 2.72
C ASN A 67 -21.64 -6.20 2.03
N VAL A 68 -20.38 -6.35 2.42
CA VAL A 68 -19.25 -5.53 1.93
C VAL A 68 -18.87 -5.82 0.47
N LYS A 69 -19.45 -6.85 -0.16
CA LYS A 69 -19.36 -7.05 -1.62
C LYS A 69 -20.16 -6.00 -2.39
N HIS A 70 -21.30 -5.57 -1.86
CA HIS A 70 -22.21 -4.63 -2.53
C HIS A 70 -21.94 -3.16 -2.17
N MET A 71 -20.95 -2.90 -1.30
CA MET A 71 -20.50 -1.54 -0.97
C MET A 71 -19.83 -0.84 -2.16
N GLN A 72 -20.53 0.13 -2.75
CA GLN A 72 -19.96 1.15 -3.63
C GLN A 72 -18.81 1.92 -2.96
N SER A 73 -17.84 2.43 -3.74
CA SER A 73 -16.68 3.17 -3.24
C SER A 73 -16.99 4.40 -2.38
N ARG A 74 -18.19 4.97 -2.52
CA ARG A 74 -18.64 6.16 -1.78
C ARG A 74 -19.27 5.87 -0.44
N HIS A 75 -19.47 4.60 -0.05
CA HIS A 75 -19.92 4.30 1.31
C HIS A 75 -18.92 4.81 2.35
N ALA A 76 -19.44 5.21 3.51
CA ALA A 76 -18.62 5.54 4.67
C ALA A 76 -17.83 4.32 5.17
N LEU A 77 -16.73 4.58 5.87
CA LEU A 77 -15.96 3.54 6.54
C LEU A 77 -16.78 2.94 7.70
N LEU A 78 -16.74 1.62 7.83
CA LEU A 78 -17.39 0.86 8.91
C LEU A 78 -16.46 0.75 10.11
N ILE A 79 -16.60 1.67 11.06
CA ILE A 79 -15.70 1.82 12.22
C ILE A 79 -16.39 1.28 13.48
N ASP A 80 -15.62 0.62 14.36
CA ASP A 80 -16.14 0.15 15.65
C ASP A 80 -16.61 1.33 16.50
N SER A 81 -17.80 1.24 17.10
CA SER A 81 -18.44 2.34 17.84
C SER A 81 -17.84 2.61 19.23
N THR A 82 -16.93 1.75 19.69
CA THR A 82 -16.23 1.86 20.98
C THR A 82 -14.74 2.13 20.82
N ASP A 83 -14.17 1.70 19.69
CA ASP A 83 -12.77 1.92 19.32
C ASP A 83 -12.66 2.46 17.89
N HIS A 84 -12.69 3.80 17.77
CA HIS A 84 -12.59 4.50 16.49
C HIS A 84 -11.26 4.27 15.73
N THR A 85 -10.33 3.46 16.25
CA THR A 85 -9.10 3.05 15.55
C THR A 85 -9.25 1.76 14.73
N LYS A 86 -10.40 1.08 14.78
CA LYS A 86 -10.63 -0.24 14.16
C LYS A 86 -11.77 -0.25 13.15
N PHE A 87 -11.62 -1.07 12.10
CA PHE A 87 -12.75 -1.47 11.27
C PHE A 87 -13.61 -2.50 12.02
N VAL A 88 -14.92 -2.46 11.78
CA VAL A 88 -15.75 -3.66 11.94
C VAL A 88 -15.48 -4.57 10.73
N TYR A 89 -15.12 -5.83 10.94
CA TYR A 89 -14.87 -6.76 9.84
C TYR A 89 -16.08 -7.69 9.56
N PRO A 90 -16.28 -8.13 8.31
CA PRO A 90 -17.35 -9.03 7.92
C PRO A 90 -17.07 -10.49 8.30
N ASP A 91 -18.09 -11.34 8.26
CA ASP A 91 -17.92 -12.79 8.22
C ASP A 91 -17.25 -13.29 6.92
N LYS A 92 -16.98 -14.60 6.86
CA LYS A 92 -16.39 -15.28 5.69
C LYS A 92 -17.24 -15.19 4.40
N PHE A 93 -18.47 -14.70 4.48
CA PHE A 93 -19.38 -14.49 3.36
C PHE A 93 -19.55 -13.00 3.01
N GLY A 94 -18.74 -12.12 3.62
CA GLY A 94 -18.74 -10.68 3.36
C GLY A 94 -19.80 -9.89 4.14
N ASN A 95 -20.42 -10.45 5.18
CA ASN A 95 -21.48 -9.76 5.94
C ASN A 95 -20.97 -9.22 7.27
N VAL A 96 -21.06 -7.91 7.47
CA VAL A 96 -21.01 -7.29 8.80
C VAL A 96 -22.37 -7.47 9.46
N HIS A 97 -22.37 -8.04 10.66
CA HIS A 97 -23.58 -8.31 11.46
C HIS A 97 -23.62 -7.39 12.68
N LEU A 98 -24.75 -6.72 12.89
CA LEU A 98 -25.00 -5.84 14.03
C LEU A 98 -26.32 -6.26 14.67
N LYS A 99 -26.35 -6.52 15.98
CA LYS A 99 -27.60 -6.82 16.67
C LYS A 99 -28.51 -5.59 16.67
N GLN A 100 -29.83 -5.77 16.72
CA GLN A 100 -30.76 -4.66 16.93
C GLN A 100 -30.34 -3.79 18.13
N LYS A 101 -30.40 -2.46 17.97
CA LYS A 101 -29.88 -1.41 18.87
C LYS A 101 -28.36 -1.35 19.03
N GLN A 102 -27.57 -2.25 18.43
CA GLN A 102 -26.11 -2.11 18.37
C GLN A 102 -25.72 -0.91 17.51
N HIS A 103 -24.64 -0.25 17.90
CA HIS A 103 -24.11 0.92 17.20
C HIS A 103 -22.97 0.54 16.24
N ILE A 104 -22.79 1.35 15.21
CA ILE A 104 -21.60 1.37 14.35
C ILE A 104 -21.23 2.82 14.05
N HIS A 105 -19.94 3.14 14.08
CA HIS A 105 -19.48 4.49 13.76
C HIS A 105 -19.18 4.58 12.27
N LEU A 106 -19.68 5.64 11.61
CA LEU A 106 -19.54 5.80 10.16
C LEU A 106 -18.74 7.07 9.85
N ALA A 107 -17.66 6.91 9.07
CA ALA A 107 -16.72 8.01 8.78
C ALA A 107 -16.54 8.29 7.27
N CYS A 108 -16.88 9.51 6.86
CA CYS A 108 -16.53 10.07 5.55
C CYS A 108 -15.15 10.74 5.61
N SER A 109 -14.09 9.93 5.70
CA SER A 109 -12.71 10.45 5.84
C SER A 109 -12.28 11.34 4.66
N GLY A 110 -11.47 12.37 4.94
CA GLY A 110 -10.91 13.32 3.96
C GLY A 110 -11.44 14.76 4.07
N THR A 111 -10.71 15.71 3.49
CA THR A 111 -11.04 17.15 3.54
C THR A 111 -12.41 17.44 2.91
N ASP A 112 -13.29 18.07 3.69
CA ASP A 112 -14.67 18.42 3.33
C ASP A 112 -15.48 17.26 2.74
N ASN A 113 -15.18 16.03 3.16
CA ASN A 113 -15.96 14.86 2.80
C ASN A 113 -17.07 14.64 3.83
N LYS A 114 -18.33 14.59 3.40
CA LYS A 114 -19.52 14.54 4.26
C LYS A 114 -20.51 13.53 3.71
N PHE A 115 -21.43 13.02 4.53
CA PHE A 115 -22.55 12.23 4.04
C PHE A 115 -23.42 13.06 3.09
N ALA A 116 -23.75 12.49 1.92
CA ALA A 116 -24.49 13.17 0.87
C ALA A 116 -25.89 13.65 1.34
N LYS A 117 -26.59 12.85 2.16
CA LYS A 117 -27.90 13.20 2.72
C LYS A 117 -27.83 13.93 4.06
N ILE A 118 -26.86 13.60 4.90
CA ILE A 118 -26.81 14.02 6.32
C ILE A 118 -25.93 15.27 6.54
N LYS A 119 -25.00 15.57 5.63
CA LYS A 119 -24.08 16.72 5.66
C LYS A 119 -23.15 16.84 6.89
N LYS A 120 -23.10 15.83 7.76
CA LYS A 120 -22.01 15.60 8.73
C LYS A 120 -20.87 14.81 8.09
N GLN A 121 -19.69 14.82 8.71
CA GLN A 121 -18.54 14.02 8.28
C GLN A 121 -18.46 12.65 8.99
N TYR A 122 -18.85 12.61 10.26
CA TYR A 122 -18.85 11.43 11.11
C TYR A 122 -20.22 11.36 11.80
N SER A 123 -20.77 10.16 12.01
CA SER A 123 -21.97 9.96 12.85
C SER A 123 -22.15 8.48 13.21
N THR A 124 -22.85 8.21 14.32
CA THR A 124 -23.07 6.88 14.87
C THR A 124 -24.42 6.33 14.46
N ALA A 125 -24.43 5.29 13.61
CA ALA A 125 -25.64 4.60 13.18
C ALA A 125 -26.05 3.53 14.20
N THR A 126 -27.35 3.44 14.46
CA THR A 126 -27.93 2.41 15.32
C THR A 126 -28.71 1.42 14.47
N CYS A 127 -28.42 0.12 14.63
CA CYS A 127 -29.11 -0.93 13.91
C CYS A 127 -30.59 -1.03 14.32
N LEU A 128 -31.48 -1.10 13.32
CA LEU A 128 -32.90 -1.43 13.50
C LEU A 128 -33.16 -2.91 13.15
N CYS A 129 -33.03 -3.26 11.87
CA CYS A 129 -33.16 -4.60 11.30
C CYS A 129 -32.79 -4.58 9.81
N ASP A 130 -32.45 -5.73 9.22
CA ASP A 130 -32.14 -5.92 7.79
C ASP A 130 -31.02 -4.98 7.30
N ASP A 131 -31.34 -4.03 6.42
CA ASP A 131 -30.47 -2.98 5.91
C ASP A 131 -30.77 -1.60 6.54
N LYS A 132 -31.63 -1.55 7.56
CA LYS A 132 -32.22 -0.31 8.09
C LYS A 132 -31.46 0.18 9.33
N PHE A 133 -31.05 1.44 9.27
CA PHE A 133 -30.30 2.13 10.33
C PHE A 133 -30.99 3.40 10.77
N PHE A 134 -30.89 3.72 12.06
CA PHE A 134 -31.32 4.99 12.64
C PHE A 134 -30.11 5.90 12.85
N LEU A 135 -30.18 7.11 12.32
CA LEU A 135 -29.08 8.07 12.25
C LEU A 135 -29.63 9.50 12.17
N GLU A 136 -29.11 10.44 12.97
CA GLU A 136 -29.58 11.84 12.99
C GLU A 136 -31.11 12.00 13.02
N ASP A 137 -31.75 11.31 13.98
CA ASP A 137 -33.19 11.33 14.23
C ASP A 137 -34.07 10.86 13.05
N LYS A 138 -33.49 10.11 12.10
CA LYS A 138 -34.17 9.56 10.90
C LYS A 138 -33.74 8.12 10.61
N ARG A 139 -34.58 7.39 9.86
CA ARG A 139 -34.24 6.09 9.25
C ARG A 139 -33.56 6.29 7.90
N TYR A 140 -32.57 5.46 7.61
CA TYR A 140 -31.97 5.25 6.30
C TYR A 140 -31.85 3.75 6.00
N LEU A 141 -31.87 3.37 4.72
CA LEU A 141 -31.27 2.12 4.26
C LEU A 141 -29.75 2.31 4.18
N PHE A 142 -28.98 1.23 4.34
CA PHE A 142 -27.52 1.30 4.31
C PHE A 142 -26.97 1.94 3.03
N ASP A 143 -27.53 1.57 1.87
CA ASP A 143 -27.15 2.10 0.55
C ASP A 143 -27.40 3.62 0.39
N GLU A 144 -28.14 4.25 1.31
CA GLU A 144 -28.33 5.71 1.33
C GLU A 144 -27.20 6.45 2.08
N LEU A 145 -26.35 5.73 2.82
CA LEU A 145 -25.30 6.26 3.70
C LEU A 145 -23.97 6.52 2.96
N LEU A 146 -24.10 7.16 1.79
CA LEU A 146 -22.98 7.53 0.93
C LEU A 146 -22.35 8.86 1.36
N CYS A 147 -21.02 8.92 1.26
CA CYS A 147 -20.22 10.13 1.34
C CYS A 147 -20.25 10.92 0.01
N ASP A 148 -19.99 12.22 0.07
CA ASP A 148 -19.86 13.12 -1.08
C ASP A 148 -18.69 12.71 -1.99
N LYS A 149 -17.64 12.12 -1.41
CA LYS A 149 -16.47 11.53 -2.08
C LYS A 149 -16.13 10.17 -1.46
N THR A 150 -15.50 9.27 -2.21
CA THR A 150 -14.84 8.07 -1.66
C THR A 150 -13.99 8.45 -0.44
N PRO A 151 -14.06 7.75 0.71
CA PRO A 151 -13.23 8.06 1.87
C PRO A 151 -11.73 8.12 1.53
N GLN A 152 -11.09 9.23 1.88
CA GLN A 152 -9.68 9.50 1.52
C GLN A 152 -8.77 9.20 2.70
N TYR A 153 -7.64 8.56 2.42
CA TYR A 153 -6.57 8.35 3.41
C TYR A 153 -5.68 9.59 3.54
N GLU A 154 -5.03 9.72 4.68
CA GLU A 154 -3.98 10.71 4.97
C GLU A 154 -2.64 10.00 5.18
N ILE A 155 -1.53 10.69 4.93
CA ILE A 155 -0.16 10.22 5.23
C ILE A 155 0.42 11.16 6.28
N LEU A 156 0.51 10.68 7.52
CA LEU A 156 0.96 11.46 8.67
C LEU A 156 2.40 11.13 9.03
N SER A 157 3.26 12.13 9.15
CA SER A 157 4.62 11.96 9.68
C SER A 157 4.56 11.72 11.19
N VAL A 158 5.08 10.60 11.67
CA VAL A 158 5.10 10.23 13.09
C VAL A 158 6.43 10.61 13.74
N ASP A 159 7.54 10.15 13.17
CA ASP A 159 8.88 10.29 13.75
C ASP A 159 9.96 10.44 12.68
N LYS A 160 11.08 11.06 13.05
CA LYS A 160 12.27 11.29 12.22
C LYS A 160 13.50 10.65 12.86
N LYS A 161 13.69 9.35 12.65
CA LYS A 161 14.85 8.61 13.17
C LYS A 161 16.01 8.65 12.18
N GLY A 162 16.80 9.72 12.26
CA GLY A 162 17.92 9.96 11.35
C GLY A 162 17.43 10.09 9.91
N ASP A 163 17.88 9.17 9.05
CA ASP A 163 17.48 9.16 7.63
C ASP A 163 16.21 8.34 7.36
N ASN A 164 15.73 7.53 8.31
CA ASN A 164 14.59 6.62 8.15
C ASN A 164 13.38 7.16 8.93
N ASN A 165 12.46 7.79 8.22
CA ASN A 165 11.28 8.43 8.82
C ASN A 165 10.09 7.46 8.85
N GLN A 166 9.28 7.59 9.90
CA GLN A 166 8.04 6.83 10.04
C GLN A 166 6.84 7.67 9.58
N PHE A 167 6.01 7.08 8.72
CA PHE A 167 4.74 7.64 8.26
C PHE A 167 3.60 6.64 8.52
N ASN A 168 2.48 7.10 9.05
CA ASN A 168 1.25 6.32 9.10
C ASN A 168 0.39 6.65 7.88
N VAL A 169 -0.13 5.63 7.19
CA VAL A 169 -1.22 5.79 6.21
C VAL A 169 -2.51 5.40 6.91
N CYS A 170 -3.42 6.34 7.02
CA CYS A 170 -4.55 6.22 7.94
C CYS A 170 -5.79 6.97 7.46
N PHE A 171 -6.96 6.57 7.92
CA PHE A 171 -8.19 7.34 7.80
C PHE A 171 -8.43 8.12 9.08
N LYS A 172 -8.76 9.41 8.98
CA LYS A 172 -9.34 10.16 10.10
C LYS A 172 -10.77 9.67 10.35
N THR A 173 -11.08 9.27 11.59
CA THR A 173 -12.34 8.61 11.92
C THR A 173 -13.28 9.44 12.79
N ASP A 174 -12.82 10.49 13.46
CA ASP A 174 -13.70 11.38 14.23
C ASP A 174 -13.24 12.85 14.28
N VAL A 175 -14.03 13.69 14.95
CA VAL A 175 -13.73 15.12 15.12
C VAL A 175 -12.52 15.34 16.02
N GLY A 176 -12.37 14.51 17.07
CA GLY A 176 -11.29 14.58 18.07
C GLY A 176 -9.89 14.31 17.51
N GLY A 177 -9.79 13.70 16.34
CA GLY A 177 -8.52 13.39 15.70
C GLY A 177 -8.04 11.97 15.98
N THR A 178 -8.96 11.03 16.19
CA THR A 178 -8.66 9.60 16.10
C THR A 178 -8.41 9.19 14.65
N TYR A 179 -7.50 8.24 14.46
CA TYR A 179 -7.14 7.70 13.15
C TYR A 179 -7.11 6.17 13.17
N LEU A 180 -7.77 5.55 12.18
CA LEU A 180 -7.58 4.15 11.84
C LEU A 180 -6.32 4.05 10.98
N THR A 181 -5.27 3.43 11.51
CA THR A 181 -3.99 3.25 10.78
C THR A 181 -3.99 1.92 10.04
N LEU A 182 -3.82 1.96 8.71
CA LEU A 182 -3.73 0.77 7.87
C LEU A 182 -2.31 0.19 7.85
N MET A 183 -1.32 1.08 7.77
CA MET A 183 0.07 0.71 7.60
C MET A 183 1.02 1.80 8.13
N GLN A 184 2.17 1.37 8.62
CA GLN A 184 3.25 2.22 9.11
C GLN A 184 4.47 2.04 8.22
N VAL A 185 4.74 3.02 7.37
CA VAL A 185 5.85 3.03 6.42
C VAL A 185 7.10 3.55 7.11
N HIS A 186 8.19 2.78 7.04
CA HIS A 186 9.53 3.22 7.45
C HIS A 186 10.37 3.49 6.20
N HIS A 187 10.50 4.77 5.82
CA HIS A 187 11.07 5.20 4.55
C HIS A 187 12.34 6.04 4.71
N ASN A 188 13.39 5.66 3.98
CA ASN A 188 14.62 6.42 3.90
C ASN A 188 14.52 7.49 2.82
N ILE A 189 14.28 8.75 3.23
CA ILE A 189 14.06 9.88 2.32
C ILE A 189 15.31 10.19 1.47
N LYS A 190 16.52 10.03 2.02
CA LYS A 190 17.74 10.31 1.25
C LYS A 190 18.00 9.27 0.17
N LYS A 191 17.69 8.00 0.44
CA LYS A 191 17.87 6.87 -0.50
C LYS A 191 16.64 6.62 -1.37
N GLN A 192 15.53 7.33 -1.14
CA GLN A 192 14.25 7.13 -1.81
C GLN A 192 13.79 5.66 -1.81
N LYS A 193 14.02 4.99 -0.68
CA LYS A 193 13.83 3.55 -0.48
C LYS A 193 13.05 3.28 0.79
N THR A 194 11.94 2.56 0.68
CA THR A 194 11.22 2.06 1.86
C THR A 194 11.94 0.86 2.46
N SER A 195 12.31 0.97 3.73
CA SER A 195 13.01 -0.08 4.48
C SER A 195 12.07 -1.25 4.75
N PHE A 196 10.91 -0.94 5.36
CA PHE A 196 9.78 -1.86 5.50
C PHE A 196 8.47 -1.08 5.69
N VAL A 197 7.34 -1.78 5.59
CA VAL A 197 6.02 -1.31 5.99
C VAL A 197 5.43 -2.32 6.97
N LYS A 198 4.97 -1.85 8.14
CA LYS A 198 4.14 -2.65 9.07
C LYS A 198 2.68 -2.56 8.63
N SER A 199 1.96 -3.69 8.59
CA SER A 199 0.50 -3.74 8.45
C SER A 199 -0.07 -4.95 9.20
N THR A 200 -1.38 -5.16 9.11
CA THR A 200 -2.06 -6.35 9.65
C THR A 200 -2.78 -7.11 8.54
N VAL A 201 -2.72 -8.43 8.57
CA VAL A 201 -3.58 -9.31 7.77
C VAL A 201 -4.69 -9.83 8.69
N PRO A 202 -5.96 -9.42 8.48
CA PRO A 202 -7.08 -9.89 9.30
C PRO A 202 -7.41 -11.35 9.00
N LYS A 203 -7.99 -12.07 9.96
CA LYS A 203 -8.50 -13.44 9.74
C LYS A 203 -9.66 -13.48 8.74
N GLU A 204 -10.29 -12.33 8.51
CA GLU A 204 -11.34 -12.10 7.53
C GLU A 204 -10.80 -11.89 6.10
N ALA A 205 -9.47 -11.88 5.88
CA ALA A 205 -8.84 -11.70 4.57
C ALA A 205 -9.11 -12.82 3.54
N ALA A 206 -9.80 -13.90 3.93
CA ALA A 206 -10.40 -14.84 2.97
C ALA A 206 -11.46 -14.17 2.10
N PHE A 207 -12.18 -13.18 2.65
CA PHE A 207 -13.08 -12.35 1.87
C PHE A 207 -12.24 -11.37 1.04
N GLN A 208 -11.97 -11.76 -0.21
CA GLN A 208 -11.33 -10.90 -1.19
C GLN A 208 -12.40 -10.20 -2.02
N HIS A 209 -12.45 -8.86 -1.92
CA HIS A 209 -13.25 -8.02 -2.80
C HIS A 209 -12.56 -7.97 -4.19
N PHE A 210 -12.73 -9.03 -4.96
CA PHE A 210 -12.13 -9.23 -6.29
C PHE A 210 -12.69 -8.28 -7.36
N GLU A 211 -13.88 -7.76 -7.15
CA GLU A 211 -14.49 -6.79 -8.05
C GLU A 211 -13.77 -5.43 -7.96
N ASN A 212 -13.95 -4.60 -8.99
CA ASN A 212 -13.08 -3.44 -9.20
C ASN A 212 -13.20 -2.45 -8.04
N VAL A 213 -12.09 -2.20 -7.33
CA VAL A 213 -12.06 -1.21 -6.24
C VAL A 213 -12.53 0.17 -6.70
N ASN A 214 -12.33 0.52 -7.98
CA ASN A 214 -13.05 1.60 -8.64
C ASN A 214 -14.36 1.09 -9.27
N ASP A 215 -15.47 1.75 -8.91
CA ASP A 215 -16.83 1.43 -9.38
C ASP A 215 -16.96 1.46 -10.93
N ASP A 216 -16.08 2.21 -11.60
CA ASP A 216 -16.02 2.35 -13.07
C ASP A 216 -15.13 1.32 -13.78
N GLY A 217 -14.51 0.40 -13.03
CA GLY A 217 -13.60 -0.61 -13.57
C GLY A 217 -12.19 -0.11 -13.92
N THR A 218 -11.87 1.17 -13.70
CA THR A 218 -10.56 1.72 -14.08
C THR A 218 -9.42 1.24 -13.17
N PRO A 219 -8.19 1.05 -13.71
CA PRO A 219 -7.02 0.78 -12.90
C PRO A 219 -6.71 1.91 -11.91
N LEU A 220 -6.34 1.56 -10.69
CA LEU A 220 -5.88 2.52 -9.68
C LEU A 220 -4.53 3.11 -10.05
N LYS A 221 -4.40 4.43 -9.87
CA LYS A 221 -3.17 5.20 -10.08
C LYS A 221 -2.36 5.26 -8.79
N PHE A 222 -1.04 5.21 -8.88
CA PHE A 222 -0.16 5.33 -7.73
C PHE A 222 0.06 6.79 -7.35
N SER A 223 -0.11 7.13 -6.07
CA SER A 223 0.29 8.46 -5.59
C SER A 223 1.81 8.55 -5.39
N PRO A 224 2.50 9.58 -5.92
CA PRO A 224 3.92 9.81 -5.71
C PRO A 224 4.27 10.29 -4.29
N SER A 225 3.27 10.58 -3.44
CA SER A 225 3.41 11.20 -2.11
C SER A 225 4.72 10.89 -1.38
N LEU A 226 5.52 11.92 -1.14
CA LEU A 226 6.81 11.91 -0.42
C LEU A 226 7.98 11.16 -1.11
N MET A 227 7.74 10.37 -2.15
CA MET A 227 8.80 9.84 -3.00
C MET A 227 9.19 10.86 -4.08
N GLN A 228 10.50 11.04 -4.28
CA GLN A 228 11.09 11.98 -5.23
C GLN A 228 12.10 11.25 -6.10
N VAL A 229 12.30 11.76 -7.30
CA VAL A 229 13.25 11.25 -8.30
C VAL A 229 13.96 12.43 -8.95
N ASN A 230 15.18 12.19 -9.40
CA ASN A 230 15.94 13.17 -10.14
C ASN A 230 15.46 13.23 -11.60
N GLY A 231 15.61 14.39 -12.22
CA GLY A 231 15.21 14.64 -13.60
C GLY A 231 13.73 15.02 -13.79
N PRO A 232 13.29 15.24 -15.04
CA PRO A 232 11.96 15.78 -15.35
C PRO A 232 10.86 14.72 -15.50
N LYS A 233 11.18 13.43 -15.29
CA LYS A 233 10.27 12.30 -15.54
C LYS A 233 9.51 11.92 -14.26
N SER A 234 8.25 11.48 -14.41
CA SER A 234 7.44 11.01 -13.28
C SER A 234 7.84 9.59 -12.85
N LEU A 235 7.52 9.23 -11.61
CA LEU A 235 7.69 7.86 -11.10
C LEU A 235 7.01 6.80 -11.98
N ASP A 236 5.82 7.11 -12.53
CA ASP A 236 5.09 6.19 -13.42
C ASP A 236 5.84 5.93 -14.74
N TYR A 237 6.57 6.92 -15.26
CA TYR A 237 7.29 6.78 -16.53
C TYR A 237 8.34 5.67 -16.48
N PHE A 238 9.05 5.54 -15.35
CA PHE A 238 10.10 4.52 -15.15
C PHE A 238 9.57 3.08 -15.10
N TYR A 239 8.26 2.88 -14.93
CA TYR A 239 7.64 1.55 -14.97
C TYR A 239 7.11 1.14 -16.35
N TYR A 240 7.27 1.97 -17.39
CA TYR A 240 6.99 1.57 -18.76
C TYR A 240 8.17 0.82 -19.39
N PHE A 241 7.86 -0.23 -20.17
CA PHE A 241 8.85 -1.06 -20.87
C PHE A 241 9.90 -0.23 -21.64
N ALA A 242 9.48 0.72 -22.48
CA ALA A 242 10.39 1.53 -23.28
C ALA A 242 11.36 2.39 -22.42
N SER A 243 10.92 2.86 -21.24
CA SER A 243 11.80 3.59 -20.32
C SER A 243 12.83 2.67 -19.67
N GLN A 244 12.45 1.44 -19.33
CA GLN A 244 13.34 0.44 -18.74
C GLN A 244 14.34 -0.07 -19.77
N GLU A 245 13.88 -0.34 -21.00
CA GLU A 245 14.71 -0.73 -22.14
C GLU A 245 15.78 0.34 -22.43
N GLN A 246 15.39 1.62 -22.51
CA GLN A 246 16.32 2.73 -22.67
C GLN A 246 17.32 2.84 -21.50
N SER A 247 16.84 2.74 -20.26
CA SER A 247 17.68 2.85 -19.05
C SER A 247 18.67 1.68 -18.94
N PHE A 248 18.25 0.47 -19.30
CA PHE A 248 19.13 -0.69 -19.30
C PHE A 248 20.14 -0.66 -20.43
N ALA A 249 19.76 -0.22 -21.63
CA ALA A 249 20.72 -0.06 -22.73
C ALA A 249 21.86 0.92 -22.41
N ALA A 250 21.61 1.93 -21.57
CA ALA A 250 22.64 2.87 -21.10
C ALA A 250 23.69 2.24 -20.17
N GLU A 251 23.30 1.29 -19.30
CA GLU A 251 24.22 0.63 -18.34
C GLU A 251 24.74 -0.74 -18.84
N PHE A 252 23.96 -1.44 -19.65
CA PHE A 252 24.16 -2.80 -20.16
C PHE A 252 23.99 -2.79 -21.69
N PRO A 253 25.05 -2.51 -22.48
CA PRO A 253 24.92 -2.18 -23.91
C PRO A 253 24.28 -3.25 -24.82
N LYS A 254 24.23 -4.52 -24.41
CA LYS A 254 23.52 -5.59 -25.13
C LYS A 254 22.05 -5.76 -24.71
N ASN A 255 21.66 -5.17 -23.59
CA ASN A 255 20.36 -5.26 -22.93
C ASN A 255 19.66 -6.64 -23.02
N VAL A 256 20.37 -7.70 -22.63
CA VAL A 256 19.80 -9.07 -22.58
C VAL A 256 18.74 -9.25 -21.47
N TYR A 257 18.59 -8.25 -20.60
CA TYR A 257 17.84 -8.35 -19.34
C TYR A 257 16.39 -7.85 -19.42
N ILE A 258 16.07 -6.87 -20.27
CA ILE A 258 14.72 -6.32 -20.37
C ILE A 258 13.99 -6.91 -21.59
N ARG A 259 13.06 -7.82 -21.35
CA ARG A 259 12.33 -8.57 -22.39
C ARG A 259 10.83 -8.60 -22.12
N LYS A 260 10.05 -7.81 -22.88
CA LYS A 260 8.60 -7.61 -22.68
C LYS A 260 7.80 -8.91 -22.73
N GLY A 261 8.03 -9.74 -23.75
CA GLY A 261 7.28 -10.98 -23.99
C GLY A 261 7.45 -12.03 -22.88
N GLU A 262 8.54 -11.94 -22.12
CA GLU A 262 8.89 -12.89 -21.07
C GLU A 262 8.56 -12.38 -19.66
N ASN A 263 7.94 -11.20 -19.53
CA ASN A 263 7.69 -10.53 -18.25
C ASN A 263 8.97 -10.13 -17.51
N LEU A 264 10.09 -10.03 -18.23
CA LEU A 264 11.37 -9.55 -17.72
C LEU A 264 11.39 -8.03 -17.84
N ILE A 265 10.57 -7.42 -17.01
CA ILE A 265 10.43 -5.98 -16.77
C ILE A 265 10.30 -5.77 -15.27
N PHE A 266 10.55 -4.57 -14.77
CA PHE A 266 10.22 -4.22 -13.40
C PHE A 266 8.77 -3.78 -13.29
N SER A 267 8.14 -4.24 -12.22
CA SER A 267 6.82 -3.86 -11.75
C SER A 267 6.94 -3.23 -10.35
N ARG A 268 5.87 -2.56 -9.93
CA ARG A 268 5.74 -2.03 -8.57
C ARG A 268 5.40 -3.20 -7.64
N GLY A 269 6.41 -3.79 -7.00
CA GLY A 269 6.22 -4.79 -5.96
C GLY A 269 5.63 -4.10 -4.74
N HIS A 270 4.44 -4.49 -4.30
CA HIS A 270 3.81 -3.92 -3.10
C HIS A 270 4.50 -4.46 -1.84
N LEU A 271 4.57 -3.65 -0.79
CA LEU A 271 4.98 -4.09 0.54
C LEU A 271 3.76 -4.51 1.37
N VAL A 272 2.67 -3.76 1.27
CA VAL A 272 1.34 -4.16 1.74
C VAL A 272 0.47 -4.42 0.53
N ALA A 273 0.08 -5.68 0.33
CA ALA A 273 -0.72 -6.09 -0.81
C ALA A 273 -2.13 -5.51 -0.75
N ARG A 274 -2.68 -5.12 -1.91
CA ARG A 274 -4.10 -4.76 -2.05
C ARG A 274 -5.02 -5.86 -1.51
N ALA A 275 -4.70 -7.12 -1.79
CA ALA A 275 -5.52 -8.27 -1.42
C ALA A 275 -5.53 -8.57 0.09
N ASP A 276 -4.63 -7.98 0.87
CA ASP A 276 -4.65 -8.06 2.35
C ASP A 276 -5.72 -7.12 2.94
N MET A 277 -6.38 -6.27 2.12
CA MET A 277 -7.39 -5.29 2.53
C MET A 277 -8.82 -5.74 2.20
N VAL A 278 -9.68 -5.84 3.21
CA VAL A 278 -11.10 -6.19 3.07
C VAL A 278 -11.92 -5.05 2.43
N TYR A 279 -11.64 -3.80 2.80
CA TYR A 279 -12.43 -2.63 2.38
C TYR A 279 -11.82 -1.90 1.17
N ALA A 280 -12.66 -1.55 0.19
CA ALA A 280 -12.22 -0.87 -1.03
C ALA A 280 -11.43 0.45 -0.79
N PRO A 281 -11.80 1.35 0.16
CA PRO A 281 -10.95 2.49 0.49
C PRO A 281 -9.57 2.10 1.04
N ALA A 282 -9.48 1.07 1.90
CA ALA A 282 -8.22 0.57 2.42
C ALA A 282 -7.34 -0.05 1.30
N ALA A 283 -7.97 -0.79 0.38
CA ALA A 283 -7.34 -1.30 -0.83
C ALA A 283 -6.77 -0.17 -1.72
N ARG A 284 -7.47 0.96 -1.87
CA ARG A 284 -6.94 2.17 -2.56
C ARG A 284 -5.70 2.73 -1.88
N ALA A 285 -5.65 2.76 -0.55
CA ALA A 285 -4.54 3.34 0.19
C ALA A 285 -3.20 2.58 0.02
N THR A 286 -3.22 1.34 -0.50
CA THR A 286 -2.00 0.59 -0.87
C THR A 286 -1.30 1.13 -2.12
N TYR A 287 -1.99 1.90 -2.96
CA TYR A 287 -1.47 2.47 -4.21
C TYR A 287 -0.70 3.78 -3.97
N ILE A 288 0.32 3.72 -3.14
CA ILE A 288 1.27 4.81 -2.89
C ILE A 288 2.69 4.33 -3.16
N TYR A 289 3.53 5.17 -3.75
CA TYR A 289 4.90 4.77 -4.08
C TYR A 289 5.75 4.39 -2.84
N LEU A 290 5.45 5.00 -1.68
CA LEU A 290 6.01 4.60 -0.38
C LEU A 290 5.77 3.13 -0.02
N ASN A 291 4.69 2.52 -0.51
CA ASN A 291 4.32 1.13 -0.29
C ASN A 291 4.85 0.20 -1.40
N THR A 292 5.86 0.64 -2.17
CA THR A 292 6.39 -0.11 -3.31
C THR A 292 7.91 -0.18 -3.37
N HIS A 293 8.41 -1.17 -4.09
CA HIS A 293 9.78 -1.20 -4.60
C HIS A 293 9.82 -1.71 -6.05
N PRO A 294 10.91 -1.47 -6.81
CA PRO A 294 11.12 -2.14 -8.09
C PRO A 294 11.31 -3.65 -7.87
N GLN A 295 10.45 -4.46 -8.49
CA GLN A 295 10.52 -5.93 -8.43
C GLN A 295 10.35 -6.51 -9.82
N TRP A 296 11.16 -7.51 -10.20
CA TRP A 296 10.98 -8.21 -11.48
C TRP A 296 9.55 -8.74 -11.56
N HIS A 297 8.84 -8.40 -12.64
CA HIS A 297 7.43 -8.68 -12.78
C HIS A 297 7.13 -10.19 -12.77
N ILE A 298 8.00 -10.99 -13.37
CA ILE A 298 7.95 -12.45 -13.27
C ILE A 298 8.00 -12.96 -11.82
N ILE A 299 8.80 -12.34 -10.94
CA ILE A 299 8.91 -12.74 -9.52
C ILE A 299 7.70 -12.26 -8.72
N ASN A 300 7.34 -10.98 -8.89
CA ASN A 300 6.19 -10.35 -8.24
C ASN A 300 4.90 -11.16 -8.48
N LYS A 301 4.62 -11.52 -9.74
CA LYS A 301 3.38 -12.23 -10.12
C LYS A 301 3.39 -13.74 -9.83
N SER A 302 4.52 -14.30 -9.43
CA SER A 302 4.69 -15.75 -9.26
C SER A 302 4.97 -16.08 -7.79
N ASN A 303 6.20 -16.42 -7.41
CA ASN A 303 6.48 -16.95 -6.08
C ASN A 303 6.20 -15.93 -4.97
N TRP A 304 6.38 -14.63 -5.23
CA TRP A 304 6.00 -13.58 -4.28
C TRP A 304 4.47 -13.50 -4.07
N ASN A 305 3.67 -13.46 -5.15
CA ASN A 305 2.20 -13.47 -5.05
C ASN A 305 1.68 -14.72 -4.33
N LYS A 306 2.26 -15.91 -4.58
CA LYS A 306 1.88 -17.16 -3.90
C LYS A 306 2.18 -17.10 -2.40
N ILE A 307 3.30 -16.49 -1.99
CA ILE A 307 3.62 -16.22 -0.56
C ILE A 307 2.62 -15.24 0.06
N GLU A 308 2.26 -14.15 -0.63
CA GLU A 308 1.26 -13.21 -0.10
C GLU A 308 -0.12 -13.85 0.06
N GLU A 309 -0.55 -14.67 -0.90
CA GLU A 309 -1.77 -15.47 -0.81
C GLU A 309 -1.72 -16.47 0.35
N TYR A 310 -0.56 -17.09 0.56
CA TYR A 310 -0.38 -18.01 1.66
C TYR A 310 -0.52 -17.34 3.03
N VAL A 311 0.08 -16.17 3.23
CA VAL A 311 -0.05 -15.43 4.51
C VAL A 311 -1.51 -15.02 4.77
N ARG A 312 -2.31 -14.74 3.73
CA ARG A 312 -3.77 -14.56 3.88
C ARG A 312 -4.47 -15.84 4.32
N LYS A 313 -4.20 -16.98 3.65
CA LYS A 313 -4.75 -18.30 4.03
C LYS A 313 -4.38 -18.69 5.46
N MET A 314 -3.15 -18.40 5.89
CA MET A 314 -2.64 -18.64 7.25
C MET A 314 -3.43 -17.86 8.31
N ALA A 315 -3.65 -16.55 8.12
CA ALA A 315 -4.45 -15.73 9.04
C ALA A 315 -5.88 -16.27 9.22
N VAL A 316 -6.48 -16.69 8.12
CA VAL A 316 -7.83 -17.31 8.07
C VAL A 316 -7.85 -18.65 8.80
N SER A 317 -6.91 -19.55 8.47
CA SER A 317 -6.82 -20.90 9.04
C SER A 317 -6.63 -20.87 10.56
N LEU A 318 -5.71 -20.03 11.05
CA LEU A 318 -5.47 -19.83 12.48
C LEU A 318 -6.61 -19.10 13.19
N GLY A 319 -7.49 -18.39 12.45
CA GLY A 319 -8.48 -17.49 13.03
C GLY A 319 -7.85 -16.31 13.78
N LYS A 320 -6.67 -15.85 13.34
CA LYS A 320 -5.85 -14.82 14.01
C LYS A 320 -5.58 -13.63 13.10
N VAL A 321 -5.45 -12.45 13.70
CA VAL A 321 -4.87 -11.29 13.03
C VAL A 321 -3.35 -11.42 13.08
N LEU A 322 -2.69 -11.39 11.92
CA LEU A 322 -1.24 -11.50 11.81
C LEU A 322 -0.64 -10.12 11.55
N ASN A 323 0.36 -9.73 12.34
CA ASN A 323 1.11 -8.51 12.11
C ASN A 323 2.23 -8.80 11.11
N THR A 324 2.34 -8.00 10.05
CA THR A 324 3.31 -8.22 8.98
C THR A 324 4.26 -7.05 8.84
N TYR A 325 5.53 -7.34 8.54
CA TYR A 325 6.57 -6.38 8.25
C TYR A 325 7.22 -6.78 6.93
N THR A 326 6.69 -6.22 5.85
CA THR A 326 7.22 -6.47 4.50
C THR A 326 8.25 -5.40 4.18
N GLY A 327 9.43 -5.79 3.71
CA GLY A 327 10.50 -4.87 3.42
C GLY A 327 11.50 -5.39 2.40
N THR A 328 12.57 -4.61 2.21
CA THR A 328 13.62 -4.92 1.24
C THR A 328 14.98 -4.89 1.91
N SER A 329 15.88 -5.77 1.49
CA SER A 329 17.27 -5.78 1.97
C SER A 329 17.96 -4.44 1.74
N PRO A 330 18.97 -4.06 2.54
CA PRO A 330 19.86 -2.96 2.19
C PRO A 330 20.53 -3.21 0.83
N ASP A 331 20.92 -4.47 0.57
CA ASP A 331 21.56 -4.94 -0.66
C ASP A 331 20.76 -4.58 -1.92
N GLN A 332 21.49 -4.13 -2.93
CA GLN A 332 21.00 -3.79 -4.26
C GLN A 332 21.25 -4.96 -5.21
N LEU A 333 20.31 -5.19 -6.13
CA LEU A 333 20.46 -6.16 -7.22
C LEU A 333 21.69 -5.78 -8.05
N LYS A 334 22.51 -6.78 -8.36
CA LYS A 334 23.64 -6.65 -9.28
C LYS A 334 23.49 -7.62 -10.44
N LEU A 335 23.81 -7.16 -11.64
CA LEU A 335 23.82 -7.96 -12.85
C LEU A 335 25.17 -7.80 -13.57
N GLU A 336 25.58 -8.82 -14.30
CA GLU A 336 26.84 -8.80 -15.05
C GLU A 336 26.72 -7.87 -16.27
N ASP A 337 27.71 -7.01 -16.48
CA ASP A 337 27.90 -6.31 -17.74
C ASP A 337 28.58 -7.24 -18.75
N ASP A 338 27.84 -7.64 -19.78
CA ASP A 338 28.32 -8.51 -20.88
C ASP A 338 29.65 -8.09 -21.50
N LYS A 339 29.96 -6.78 -21.52
CA LYS A 339 31.18 -6.25 -22.12
C LYS A 339 32.37 -6.30 -21.17
N THR A 340 32.16 -6.00 -19.89
CA THR A 340 33.25 -5.86 -18.91
C THR A 340 33.40 -7.06 -17.96
N LYS A 341 32.42 -7.97 -17.96
CA LYS A 341 32.33 -9.14 -17.06
C LYS A 341 32.42 -8.76 -15.58
N LYS A 342 31.92 -7.56 -15.25
CA LYS A 342 31.80 -7.03 -13.89
C LYS A 342 30.34 -6.84 -13.51
N ASN A 343 30.03 -7.15 -12.25
CA ASN A 343 28.70 -6.91 -11.68
C ASN A 343 28.47 -5.41 -11.43
N LYS A 344 27.36 -4.88 -11.93
CA LYS A 344 26.91 -3.48 -11.75
C LYS A 344 25.63 -3.41 -10.93
N ASP A 345 25.52 -2.38 -10.10
CA ASP A 345 24.32 -2.05 -9.33
C ASP A 345 23.15 -1.64 -10.25
N VAL A 346 22.00 -2.28 -10.09
CA VAL A 346 20.82 -2.08 -10.94
C VAL A 346 19.91 -0.98 -10.38
N TYR A 347 19.55 -0.04 -11.23
CA TYR A 347 18.57 1.01 -10.96
C TYR A 347 17.40 0.85 -11.93
N LEU A 348 16.17 1.21 -11.50
CA LEU A 348 15.01 1.14 -12.39
C LEU A 348 15.13 2.10 -13.58
N SER A 349 15.73 3.27 -13.32
CA SER A 349 15.90 4.33 -14.30
C SER A 349 17.33 4.85 -14.25
N VAL A 350 17.92 4.99 -15.43
CA VAL A 350 19.18 5.70 -15.65
C VAL A 350 18.97 6.62 -16.85
N HIS A 351 19.14 7.92 -16.65
CA HIS A 351 19.00 8.93 -17.69
C HIS A 351 20.20 9.87 -17.70
N GLU A 352 20.75 10.11 -18.89
CA GLU A 352 21.71 11.18 -19.11
C GLU A 352 20.97 12.44 -19.56
N HIS A 353 21.27 13.58 -18.93
CA HIS A 353 20.86 14.90 -19.40
C HIS A 353 21.99 15.91 -19.24
N THR A 354 21.81 17.10 -19.80
CA THR A 354 22.77 18.21 -19.68
C THR A 354 22.20 19.28 -18.76
N GLU A 355 22.98 19.68 -17.76
CA GLU A 355 22.70 20.83 -16.89
C GLU A 355 23.74 21.94 -17.12
N LYS A 356 23.42 23.17 -16.73
CA LYS A 356 24.40 24.25 -16.69
C LYS A 356 25.03 24.34 -15.30
N ASP A 357 26.36 24.38 -15.23
CA ASP A 357 27.08 24.62 -13.99
C ASP A 357 26.89 26.07 -13.50
N LYS A 358 27.42 26.39 -12.32
CA LYS A 358 27.34 27.76 -11.74
C LYS A 358 28.01 28.85 -12.59
N LYS A 359 28.75 28.49 -13.65
CA LYS A 359 29.40 29.38 -14.61
C LYS A 359 28.71 29.35 -15.99
N GLY A 360 27.53 28.74 -16.09
CA GLY A 360 26.73 28.64 -17.32
C GLY A 360 27.19 27.56 -18.31
N ARG A 361 28.22 26.78 -17.98
CA ARG A 361 28.80 25.76 -18.89
C ARG A 361 28.01 24.47 -18.83
N GLU A 362 27.83 23.83 -19.98
CA GLU A 362 27.14 22.56 -20.07
C GLU A 362 27.93 21.43 -19.39
N LYS A 363 27.22 20.63 -18.59
CA LYS A 363 27.72 19.49 -17.85
C LYS A 363 26.74 18.33 -18.04
N LYS A 364 27.25 17.19 -18.52
CA LYS A 364 26.49 15.93 -18.50
C LYS A 364 26.29 15.45 -17.06
N VAL A 365 25.06 15.05 -16.75
CA VAL A 365 24.61 14.50 -15.48
C VAL A 365 23.91 13.17 -15.77
N ILE A 366 24.17 12.17 -14.92
CA ILE A 366 23.53 10.85 -15.02
C ILE A 366 22.67 10.67 -13.77
N ASP A 367 21.35 10.74 -13.96
CA ASP A 367 20.37 10.49 -12.91
C ASP A 367 20.11 8.99 -12.78
N LYS A 368 20.54 8.42 -11.64
CA LYS A 368 20.22 7.04 -11.26
C LYS A 368 19.09 7.06 -10.23
N ASN A 369 17.92 6.58 -10.64
CA ASN A 369 16.68 6.63 -9.87
C ASN A 369 16.22 5.22 -9.44
N LEU A 370 15.73 5.11 -8.21
CA LEU A 370 15.15 3.90 -7.62
C LEU A 370 16.07 2.68 -7.69
N PRO A 371 17.02 2.52 -6.73
CA PRO A 371 17.87 1.33 -6.66
C PRO A 371 17.02 0.07 -6.48
N VAL A 372 17.24 -0.94 -7.31
CA VAL A 372 16.48 -2.20 -7.28
C VAL A 372 17.01 -3.06 -6.13
N PRO A 373 16.20 -3.42 -5.12
CA PRO A 373 16.66 -4.28 -4.02
C PRO A 373 16.95 -5.71 -4.51
N LEU A 374 17.94 -6.39 -3.91
CA LEU A 374 18.23 -7.80 -4.22
C LEU A 374 17.26 -8.77 -3.54
N TYR A 375 16.73 -8.44 -2.35
CA TYR A 375 15.79 -9.31 -1.62
C TYR A 375 14.56 -8.55 -1.16
N THR A 376 13.41 -9.23 -1.22
CA THR A 376 12.17 -8.85 -0.54
C THR A 376 11.91 -9.85 0.58
N TYR A 377 11.40 -9.39 1.72
CA TYR A 377 11.03 -10.25 2.84
C TYR A 377 9.67 -9.85 3.42
N LYS A 378 8.94 -10.81 4.00
CA LYS A 378 7.72 -10.59 4.81
C LYS A 378 7.90 -11.31 6.13
N ILE A 379 8.16 -10.56 7.21
CA ILE A 379 8.10 -11.10 8.58
C ILE A 379 6.62 -11.16 8.96
N VAL A 380 6.16 -12.31 9.43
CA VAL A 380 4.80 -12.56 9.91
C VAL A 380 4.89 -12.87 11.40
N VAL A 381 4.10 -12.20 12.22
CA VAL A 381 4.07 -12.33 13.68
C VAL A 381 2.64 -12.55 14.15
N GLU A 382 2.41 -13.58 14.95
CA GLU A 382 1.18 -13.74 15.74
C GLU A 382 1.42 -13.13 17.13
N PRO A 383 0.81 -11.98 17.46
CA PRO A 383 1.21 -11.21 18.65
C PRO A 383 0.90 -11.89 19.99
N SER A 384 -0.13 -12.75 20.07
CA SER A 384 -0.57 -13.32 21.35
C SER A 384 0.37 -14.42 21.87
N THR A 385 0.93 -15.24 20.98
CA THR A 385 1.91 -16.30 21.30
C THR A 385 3.37 -15.86 21.13
N LYS A 386 3.62 -14.65 20.58
CA LYS A 386 4.97 -14.18 20.19
C LYS A 386 5.69 -15.18 19.29
N SER A 387 4.94 -15.79 18.39
CA SER A 387 5.47 -16.69 17.36
C SER A 387 5.51 -15.98 16.02
N GLY A 388 6.43 -16.38 15.14
CA GLY A 388 6.60 -15.72 13.86
C GLY A 388 7.48 -16.47 12.89
N VAL A 389 7.46 -16.04 11.63
CA VAL A 389 8.23 -16.61 10.54
C VAL A 389 8.60 -15.53 9.53
N VAL A 390 9.69 -15.70 8.79
CA VAL A 390 10.07 -14.80 7.69
C VAL A 390 10.00 -15.56 6.39
N PHE A 391 9.26 -15.04 5.42
CA PHE A 391 9.37 -15.43 4.03
C PHE A 391 10.38 -14.50 3.34
N VAL A 392 11.31 -15.06 2.58
CA VAL A 392 12.29 -14.29 1.78
C VAL A 392 12.15 -14.69 0.32
N THR A 393 12.36 -13.75 -0.59
CA THR A 393 12.43 -13.98 -2.03
C THR A 393 13.53 -13.14 -2.65
N VAL A 394 14.41 -13.77 -3.43
CA VAL A 394 15.48 -13.08 -4.15
C VAL A 394 14.93 -12.47 -5.44
N ASN A 395 15.06 -11.16 -5.58
CA ASN A 395 14.62 -10.38 -6.72
C ASN A 395 15.64 -10.46 -7.89
N ASN A 396 16.04 -11.68 -8.27
CA ASN A 396 16.92 -11.94 -9.40
C ASN A 396 16.47 -13.19 -10.18
N PRO A 397 15.85 -13.05 -11.36
CA PRO A 397 15.41 -14.18 -12.17
C PRO A 397 16.55 -14.86 -12.94
N TYR A 398 17.78 -14.34 -12.85
CA TYR A 398 18.98 -14.82 -13.55
C TYR A 398 19.93 -15.63 -12.66
N LEU A 399 19.51 -16.03 -11.46
CA LEU A 399 20.29 -16.97 -10.66
C LEU A 399 20.25 -18.36 -11.30
N ARG A 400 21.37 -19.06 -11.19
CA ARG A 400 21.49 -20.49 -11.49
C ARG A 400 21.48 -21.31 -10.19
N ASP A 401 21.25 -22.61 -10.32
CA ASP A 401 21.22 -23.55 -9.19
C ASP A 401 22.51 -23.50 -8.35
N ASP A 402 23.69 -23.37 -8.97
CA ASP A 402 25.00 -23.23 -8.29
C ASP A 402 25.16 -21.93 -7.47
N GLN A 403 24.17 -21.05 -7.49
CA GLN A 403 24.17 -19.76 -6.81
C GLN A 403 23.13 -19.66 -5.68
N LEU A 404 22.10 -20.50 -5.66
CA LEU A 404 20.94 -20.34 -4.76
C LEU A 404 21.34 -20.33 -3.28
N ASP A 405 22.22 -21.23 -2.85
CA ASP A 405 22.69 -21.31 -1.45
C ASP A 405 23.42 -20.03 -0.99
N LYS A 406 24.08 -19.33 -1.91
CA LYS A 406 24.80 -18.06 -1.62
C LYS A 406 23.83 -16.92 -1.30
N HIS A 407 22.54 -17.10 -1.60
CA HIS A 407 21.46 -16.16 -1.35
C HIS A 407 20.58 -16.54 -0.14
N GLN A 408 20.95 -17.57 0.63
CA GLN A 408 20.24 -17.98 1.84
C GLN A 408 20.60 -17.08 3.05
N PHE A 409 19.65 -16.26 3.46
CA PHE A 409 19.79 -15.26 4.53
C PHE A 409 19.17 -15.68 5.88
N CYS A 410 19.35 -16.94 6.27
CA CYS A 410 19.23 -17.42 7.65
C CYS A 410 20.22 -18.56 7.90
N LYS A 411 20.47 -18.90 9.18
CA LYS A 411 21.37 -20.01 9.55
C LYS A 411 20.78 -21.37 9.15
N ASN A 412 19.46 -21.52 9.33
CA ASN A 412 18.68 -22.67 8.97
C ASN A 412 17.60 -22.20 8.01
N VAL A 413 17.63 -22.67 6.76
CA VAL A 413 16.53 -22.47 5.81
C VAL A 413 15.45 -23.48 6.09
N LEU A 414 14.20 -23.01 6.17
CA LEU A 414 13.03 -23.84 6.30
C LEU A 414 12.39 -24.03 4.91
N PRO A 415 11.97 -25.25 4.55
CA PRO A 415 11.17 -25.46 3.34
C PRO A 415 9.86 -24.70 3.45
N LEU A 416 9.31 -24.30 2.31
CA LEU A 416 7.94 -23.79 2.25
C LEU A 416 6.97 -24.96 2.47
N PRO A 417 5.86 -24.76 3.22
CA PRO A 417 4.77 -25.74 3.32
C PRO A 417 4.24 -26.13 1.94
N ALA A 418 3.73 -27.36 1.80
CA ALA A 418 3.24 -27.87 0.50
C ALA A 418 2.02 -27.09 -0.04
N GLU A 419 1.30 -26.42 0.85
CA GLU A 419 0.20 -25.50 0.57
C GLU A 419 0.67 -24.18 -0.08
N VAL A 420 1.96 -23.86 0.05
CA VAL A 420 2.66 -22.85 -0.75
C VAL A 420 3.11 -23.55 -2.02
N ASP A 421 2.36 -23.39 -3.11
CA ASP A 421 2.67 -23.92 -4.45
C ASP A 421 3.91 -23.23 -5.07
N VAL A 422 5.05 -23.26 -4.40
CA VAL A 422 6.28 -22.56 -4.78
C VAL A 422 7.42 -23.56 -4.82
N SER A 423 7.86 -23.88 -6.04
CA SER A 423 9.17 -24.49 -6.23
C SER A 423 10.24 -23.39 -6.30
N SER A 424 11.30 -23.57 -5.52
CA SER A 424 12.37 -22.58 -5.36
C SER A 424 13.31 -22.49 -6.56
N ASN A 425 13.38 -23.55 -7.38
CA ASN A 425 14.16 -23.61 -8.62
C ASN A 425 13.29 -23.65 -9.89
N GLU A 426 12.01 -23.30 -9.81
CA GLU A 426 11.11 -23.28 -10.98
C GLU A 426 11.51 -22.18 -11.97
N VAL A 427 11.71 -22.57 -13.24
CA VAL A 427 12.13 -21.66 -14.33
C VAL A 427 11.14 -21.62 -15.48
N THR A 428 11.13 -20.51 -16.21
CA THR A 428 10.48 -20.39 -17.52
C THR A 428 11.10 -21.35 -18.55
N LYS A 429 10.41 -21.52 -19.69
CA LYS A 429 10.98 -22.13 -20.90
C LYS A 429 12.29 -21.46 -21.39
N SER A 430 12.55 -20.22 -21.00
CA SER A 430 13.76 -19.45 -21.30
C SER A 430 14.83 -19.50 -20.18
N GLY A 431 14.61 -20.28 -19.12
CA GLY A 431 15.56 -20.50 -18.03
C GLY A 431 15.63 -19.36 -17.02
N GLN A 432 14.55 -18.61 -16.79
CA GLN A 432 14.50 -17.55 -15.78
C GLN A 432 13.63 -17.98 -14.60
N LEU A 433 14.11 -17.80 -13.38
CA LEU A 433 13.42 -18.20 -12.16
C LEU A 433 12.14 -17.39 -11.92
N TYR A 434 11.10 -18.08 -11.44
CA TYR A 434 9.89 -17.45 -10.88
C TYR A 434 10.12 -16.80 -9.50
N GLY A 435 11.33 -16.92 -8.97
CA GLY A 435 11.84 -16.29 -7.75
C GLY A 435 12.37 -17.32 -6.76
N TYR A 436 13.67 -17.26 -6.41
CA TYR A 436 14.18 -18.13 -5.36
C TYR A 436 13.60 -17.69 -4.01
N SER A 437 12.79 -18.56 -3.40
CA SER A 437 11.98 -18.26 -2.22
C SER A 437 12.10 -19.34 -1.16
N TYR A 438 12.12 -18.93 0.10
CA TYR A 438 12.29 -19.83 1.25
C TYR A 438 11.82 -19.19 2.57
N MET A 439 11.76 -19.98 3.64
CA MET A 439 11.40 -19.52 4.99
C MET A 439 12.60 -19.50 5.96
N CYS A 440 12.49 -18.67 6.99
CA CYS A 440 13.44 -18.55 8.09
C CYS A 440 12.73 -18.35 9.43
N GLU A 441 13.35 -18.78 10.52
CA GLU A 441 13.08 -18.23 11.85
C GLU A 441 13.44 -16.73 11.90
N VAL A 442 12.64 -15.95 12.64
CA VAL A 442 12.81 -14.49 12.75
C VAL A 442 14.16 -14.10 13.35
N SER A 443 14.58 -14.77 14.43
CA SER A 443 15.89 -14.58 15.07
C SER A 443 17.05 -14.85 14.10
N SER A 444 16.97 -15.95 13.36
CA SER A 444 17.97 -16.43 12.41
C SER A 444 18.15 -15.50 11.20
N PHE A 445 17.04 -14.97 10.66
CA PHE A 445 17.04 -13.94 9.63
C PHE A 445 17.67 -12.63 10.13
N LEU A 446 17.29 -12.17 11.33
CA LEU A 446 17.79 -10.92 11.91
C LEU A 446 19.28 -10.99 12.31
N ASP A 447 19.77 -12.15 12.74
CA ASP A 447 21.19 -12.44 12.94
C ASP A 447 21.96 -12.27 11.63
N LYS A 448 21.52 -12.98 10.58
CA LYS A 448 22.25 -13.09 9.32
C LYS A 448 22.27 -11.78 8.52
N THR A 449 21.20 -10.99 8.63
CA THR A 449 21.05 -9.72 7.89
C THR A 449 21.46 -8.48 8.69
N GLY A 450 21.61 -8.58 10.01
CA GLY A 450 21.91 -7.43 10.88
C GLY A 450 20.76 -6.42 11.04
N LEU A 451 19.55 -6.73 10.56
CA LEU A 451 18.44 -5.75 10.47
C LEU A 451 17.71 -5.43 11.78
N ARG A 452 18.16 -5.96 12.93
CA ARG A 452 17.52 -5.73 14.25
C ARG A 452 17.24 -4.26 14.56
N TYR A 453 18.14 -3.37 14.18
CA TYR A 453 18.03 -1.93 14.45
C TYR A 453 16.82 -1.25 13.76
N LEU A 454 16.21 -1.89 12.75
CA LEU A 454 15.05 -1.36 12.04
C LEU A 454 13.72 -1.64 12.76
N PHE A 455 13.63 -2.75 13.48
CA PHE A 455 12.34 -3.32 13.88
C PHE A 455 11.96 -3.00 15.34
N PRO A 456 10.66 -2.92 15.65
CA PRO A 456 10.19 -2.67 17.02
C PRO A 456 10.38 -3.89 17.92
N ALA A 457 10.27 -3.67 19.24
CA ALA A 457 10.42 -4.70 20.26
C ALA A 457 9.51 -5.92 20.05
N GLU A 458 8.34 -5.72 19.44
CA GLU A 458 7.42 -6.79 19.02
C GLU A 458 8.10 -7.87 18.17
N VAL A 459 8.82 -7.48 17.10
CA VAL A 459 9.56 -8.41 16.23
C VAL A 459 10.76 -9.01 16.99
N MET A 460 11.41 -8.23 17.84
CA MET A 460 12.53 -8.71 18.68
C MET A 460 12.07 -9.69 19.76
N SER A 461 10.77 -9.68 20.12
CA SER A 461 10.18 -10.56 21.13
C SER A 461 9.71 -11.90 20.60
N VAL A 462 9.82 -12.15 19.28
CA VAL A 462 9.46 -13.43 18.67
C VAL A 462 10.39 -14.52 19.19
N ALA A 463 9.83 -15.45 19.96
CA ALA A 463 10.57 -16.50 20.66
C ALA A 463 10.45 -17.88 19.98
N HIS A 464 9.43 -18.07 19.15
CA HIS A 464 9.09 -19.36 18.55
C HIS A 464 8.79 -19.21 17.06
N LEU A 465 9.05 -20.27 16.29
CA LEU A 465 8.51 -20.39 14.94
C LEU A 465 6.97 -20.40 15.03
N LEU A 466 6.30 -19.66 14.14
CA LEU A 466 4.85 -19.76 14.00
C LEU A 466 4.49 -21.20 13.62
N SER A 467 3.59 -21.84 14.37
CA SER A 467 3.00 -23.11 13.93
C SER A 467 2.09 -22.81 12.75
N ILE A 468 2.29 -23.55 11.67
CA ILE A 468 1.71 -23.31 10.35
C ILE A 468 0.80 -24.48 9.98
#